data_AF-A0A067NUP5-F1
#
_entry.id   AF-A0A067NUP5-F1
#
_cell.length_a   1.000
_cell.length_b   1.000
_cell.length_c   1.000
_cell.angle_alpha   90.00
_cell.angle_beta   90.00
_cell.angle_gamma   90.00
#
_symmetry.space_group_name_H-M   'P 1'
#
loop_
_entity.id
_entity.type
_entity.pdbx_description
1 polymer ?
#
loop_
_entity_poly.entity_id
_entity_poly.type
_entity_poly.pdbx_seq_one_letter_code
_entity_poly.pdbx_strand_id
1 'polypeptide(L)'
;NPYAIADITPAAGWVVLDCDPQAVVQEIRLVCIGGDTEGAGCDHLTSGAGPLDKYVRLPENCSQSPFGRITKYWVHADQSVP
;
A
#
# COMPACT_ATOMS: atom_id res chain seq x y z
N ASN A 1 7.86 1.93 17.72
CA ASN A 1 6.71 1.05 17.46
C ASN A 1 7.07 0.19 16.25
N PRO A 2 7.23 -1.14 16.38
CA PRO A 2 7.72 -1.99 15.29
C PRO A 2 6.82 -2.02 14.03
N TYR A 3 5.60 -1.50 14.13
CA TYR A 3 4.63 -1.43 13.02
C TYR A 3 4.56 -0.05 12.35
N ALA A 4 5.54 0.82 12.54
CA ALA A 4 5.51 2.19 12.00
C ALA A 4 5.76 2.26 10.48
N ILE A 5 6.35 1.21 9.89
CA ILE A 5 6.69 1.13 8.48
C ILE A 5 6.09 -0.16 7.89
N ALA A 6 5.47 -0.06 6.72
CA ALA A 6 5.03 -1.19 5.90
C ALA A 6 5.61 -1.09 4.48
N ASP A 7 5.48 -2.16 3.71
CA ASP A 7 5.93 -2.23 2.32
C ASP A 7 4.71 -2.53 1.43
N ILE A 8 4.47 -1.69 0.43
CA ILE A 8 3.39 -1.87 -0.54
C ILE A 8 3.92 -2.15 -1.94
N THR A 9 5.17 -2.60 -2.04
CA THR A 9 5.76 -3.05 -3.30
C THR A 9 5.36 -4.48 -3.64
N PRO A 10 5.57 -4.93 -4.90
CA PRO A 10 5.35 -6.33 -5.29
C PRO A 10 6.13 -7.34 -4.44
N ALA A 11 7.28 -6.95 -3.87
CA ALA A 11 8.05 -7.81 -2.96
C ALA A 11 7.31 -8.13 -1.64
N ALA A 12 6.33 -7.31 -1.27
CA ALA A 12 5.48 -7.50 -0.09
C ALA A 12 4.05 -7.97 -0.45
N GLY A 13 3.85 -8.48 -1.67
CA GLY A 13 2.58 -9.06 -2.09
C GLY A 13 1.57 -8.08 -2.67
N TRP A 14 1.95 -6.82 -2.91
CA TRP A 14 1.06 -5.76 -3.37
C TRP A 14 1.28 -5.37 -4.83
N VAL A 15 0.18 -5.14 -5.55
CA VAL A 15 0.15 -4.36 -6.79
C VAL A 15 -0.45 -3.00 -6.50
N VAL A 16 0.25 -1.94 -6.91
CA VAL A 16 -0.25 -0.58 -6.84
C VAL A 16 -0.83 -0.20 -8.19
N LEU A 17 -2.09 0.27 -8.20
CA LEU A 17 -2.78 0.80 -9.37
C LEU A 17 -2.97 2.32 -9.22
N ASP A 18 -3.08 2.99 -10.36
CA ASP A 18 -3.35 4.42 -10.50
C ASP A 18 -2.32 5.34 -9.81
N CYS A 19 -1.07 4.89 -9.68
CA CYS A 19 -0.02 5.74 -9.14
C CYS A 19 0.53 6.73 -10.17
N ASP A 20 0.84 7.95 -9.71
CA ASP A 20 1.52 8.97 -10.49
C ASP A 20 2.94 9.22 -9.94
N PRO A 21 4.01 8.94 -10.70
CA PRO A 21 5.39 9.14 -10.26
C PRO A 21 5.72 10.61 -9.95
N GLN A 22 4.94 11.57 -10.45
CA GLN A 22 5.15 13.00 -10.24
C GLN A 22 4.29 13.56 -9.10
N ALA A 23 3.33 12.81 -8.58
CA ALA A 23 2.44 13.27 -7.53
C ALA A 23 3.07 13.14 -6.12
N VAL A 24 3.00 14.24 -5.36
CA VAL A 24 3.44 14.29 -3.96
C VAL A 24 2.34 13.80 -3.01
N VAL A 25 1.07 14.06 -3.36
CA VAL A 25 -0.12 13.58 -2.65
C VAL A 25 -1.00 12.90 -3.68
N GLN A 26 -1.37 11.65 -3.42
CA GLN A 26 -2.15 10.85 -4.35
C GLN A 26 -3.03 9.84 -3.62
N GLU A 27 -4.10 9.44 -4.29
CA GLU A 27 -4.94 8.31 -3.95
C GLU A 27 -4.55 7.17 -4.89
N ILE A 28 -4.19 6.02 -4.32
CA ILE A 28 -3.78 4.82 -5.07
C ILE A 28 -4.63 3.64 -4.63
N ARG A 29 -4.83 2.68 -5.53
CA ARG A 29 -5.49 1.42 -5.20
C ARG A 29 -4.43 0.34 -4.97
N LEU A 30 -4.61 -0.43 -3.89
CA LEU A 30 -3.74 -1.56 -3.54
C LEU A 30 -4.49 -2.86 -3.78
N VAL A 31 -3.87 -3.79 -4.51
CA VAL A 31 -4.40 -5.12 -4.78
C VAL A 31 -3.43 -6.15 -4.19
N CYS A 32 -3.93 -7.05 -3.37
CA CYS A 32 -3.14 -8.17 -2.87
C CYS A 32 -2.99 -9.24 -3.97
N ILE A 33 -1.78 -9.71 -4.21
CA ILE A 33 -1.47 -10.67 -5.30
C ILE A 33 -1.99 -12.09 -4.97
N GLY A 34 -2.28 -12.38 -3.71
CA GLY A 34 -2.79 -13.67 -3.25
C GLY A 34 -4.21 -13.58 -2.67
N GLY A 35 -4.99 -14.66 -2.84
CA GLY A 35 -6.27 -14.82 -2.14
C GLY A 35 -6.11 -15.11 -0.65
N ASP A 36 -4.91 -15.55 -0.23
CA ASP A 36 -4.49 -15.63 1.17
C ASP A 36 -3.61 -14.42 1.49
N THR A 37 -4.18 -13.46 2.23
CA THR A 37 -3.52 -12.19 2.56
C THR A 37 -2.37 -12.34 3.55
N GLU A 38 -2.41 -13.36 4.40
CA GLU A 38 -1.36 -13.68 5.36
C GLU A 38 -0.20 -14.36 4.62
N GLY A 39 -0.50 -15.37 3.83
CA GLY A 39 0.48 -16.08 2.99
C GLY A 39 1.14 -15.19 1.94
N ALA A 40 0.43 -14.19 1.42
CA ALA A 40 0.97 -13.20 0.50
C ALA A 40 1.71 -12.04 1.20
N GLY A 41 1.57 -11.89 2.52
CA GLY A 41 2.21 -10.81 3.29
C GLY A 41 1.48 -9.46 3.28
N CYS A 42 0.29 -9.39 2.68
CA CYS A 42 -0.51 -8.17 2.60
C CYS A 42 -0.98 -7.70 3.99
N ASP A 43 -1.29 -8.63 4.90
CA ASP A 43 -1.81 -8.29 6.24
C ASP A 43 -0.87 -7.46 7.11
N HIS A 44 0.43 -7.41 6.77
CA HIS A 44 1.38 -6.53 7.44
C HIS A 44 0.97 -5.05 7.37
N LEU A 45 0.31 -4.62 6.29
CA LEU A 45 -0.17 -3.25 6.15
C LEU A 45 -1.21 -2.87 7.20
N THR A 46 -2.14 -3.78 7.50
CA THR A 46 -3.26 -3.56 8.42
C THR A 46 -2.98 -4.04 9.84
N SER A 47 -1.91 -4.82 10.05
CA SER A 47 -1.47 -5.28 11.37
C SER A 47 -1.09 -4.13 12.33
N GLY A 48 -1.16 -4.43 13.64
CA GLY A 48 -0.77 -3.51 14.70
C GLY A 48 -1.81 -2.40 14.92
N ALA A 49 -1.38 -1.13 14.81
CA ALA A 49 -2.24 0.04 14.98
C ALA A 49 -3.12 0.36 13.75
N GLY A 50 -3.15 -0.53 12.76
CA GLY A 50 -3.81 -0.28 11.48
C GLY A 50 -2.93 0.48 10.48
N PRO A 51 -3.47 0.78 9.28
CA PRO A 51 -2.72 1.40 8.20
C PRO A 51 -2.60 2.93 8.31
N LEU A 52 -3.52 3.59 9.03
CA LEU A 52 -3.50 5.05 9.17
C LEU A 52 -2.23 5.52 9.88
N ASP A 53 -1.66 6.64 9.41
CA ASP A 53 -0.40 7.23 9.89
C ASP A 53 0.86 6.34 9.76
N LYS A 54 0.73 5.16 9.15
CA LYS A 54 1.87 4.29 8.82
C LYS A 54 2.65 4.86 7.64
N TYR A 55 3.97 4.73 7.69
CA TYR A 55 4.83 5.00 6.53
C TYR A 55 4.90 3.77 5.65
N VAL A 56 4.81 3.94 4.33
CA VAL A 56 4.88 2.83 3.37
C VAL A 56 6.01 3.03 2.40
N ARG A 57 6.76 1.96 2.09
CA ARG A 57 7.69 1.92 0.97
C ARG A 57 6.89 1.85 -0.33
N LEU A 58 7.10 2.81 -1.22
CA LEU A 58 6.44 2.91 -2.51
C LEU A 58 7.23 2.14 -3.59
N PRO A 59 6.58 1.63 -4.64
CA PRO A 59 7.26 1.19 -5.85
C PRO A 59 8.10 2.32 -6.47
N GLU A 60 9.20 1.97 -7.14
CA GLU A 60 10.14 2.95 -7.72
C GLU A 60 9.49 3.92 -8.72
N ASN A 61 8.38 3.53 -9.33
CA ASN A 61 7.63 4.30 -10.32
C ASN A 61 6.33 4.94 -9.77
N CYS A 62 6.16 5.00 -8.45
CA CYS A 62 4.91 5.42 -7.81
C CYS A 62 4.97 6.81 -7.18
N SER A 63 6.15 7.39 -6.96
CA SER A 63 6.32 8.76 -6.45
C SER A 63 7.78 9.23 -6.62
N GLN A 64 8.03 10.54 -6.49
CA GLN A 64 9.37 11.09 -6.36
C GLN A 64 10.05 10.75 -5.02
N SER A 65 9.29 10.25 -4.04
CA SER A 65 9.79 9.82 -2.73
C SER A 65 9.71 8.29 -2.60
N PRO A 66 10.72 7.63 -1.99
CA PRO A 66 10.67 6.19 -1.72
C PRO A 66 9.65 5.81 -0.63
N PHE A 67 9.20 6.78 0.16
CA PHE A 67 8.22 6.57 1.22
C PHE A 67 7.06 7.57 1.15
N GLY A 68 5.87 7.10 1.53
CA GLY A 68 4.67 7.93 1.74
C GLY A 68 4.05 7.67 3.11
N ARG A 69 3.30 8.65 3.64
CA ARG A 69 2.48 8.45 4.85
C ARG A 69 1.03 8.26 4.46
N ILE A 70 0.38 7.26 5.03
CA ILE A 70 -1.05 7.01 4.82
C ILE A 70 -1.86 8.03 5.63
N THR A 71 -2.58 8.90 4.92
CA THR A 71 -3.48 9.89 5.54
C THR A 71 -4.93 9.45 5.55
N LYS A 72 -5.29 8.48 4.70
CA LYS A 72 -6.61 7.85 4.61
C LYS A 72 -6.46 6.42 4.09
N TYR A 73 -7.34 5.53 4.54
CA TYR A 73 -7.41 4.14 4.10
C TYR A 73 -8.87 3.66 4.16
N TRP A 74 -9.34 3.00 3.12
CA TRP A 74 -10.64 2.35 3.07
C TRP A 74 -10.62 1.21 2.06
N VAL A 75 -11.53 0.25 2.23
CA VAL A 75 -11.78 -0.78 1.22
C VAL A 75 -12.69 -0.18 0.15
N HIS A 76 -12.24 -0.18 -1.10
CA HIS A 76 -12.99 0.40 -2.21
C HIS A 76 -14.28 -0.39 -2.49
N ALA A 77 -15.39 0.26 -2.84
CA ALA A 77 -16.66 -0.44 -3.09
C ALA A 77 -16.61 -1.30 -4.36
N ASP A 78 -15.89 -0.83 -5.37
CA ASP A 78 -15.57 -1.59 -6.57
C ASP A 78 -14.25 -2.35 -6.36
N GLN A 79 -14.30 -3.67 -6.46
CA GLN A 79 -13.18 -4.60 -6.27
C GLN A 79 -12.68 -5.18 -7.62
N SER A 80 -13.08 -4.59 -8.76
CA SER A 80 -12.58 -4.99 -10.06
C SER A 80 -11.16 -4.45 -10.32
N VAL A 81 -10.33 -5.28 -10.97
CA VAL A 81 -8.99 -4.93 -11.44
C VAL A 81 -9.08 -4.58 -12.94
N PRO A 82 -8.52 -3.45 -13.40
CA PRO A 82 -8.50 -3.06 -14.81
C PRO A 82 -7.74 -4.03 -15.73
#